data_AF-A0A238BL97-F1
#
_entry.id   AF-A0A238BL97-F1
#
_cell.length_a   1.000
_cell.length_b   1.000
_cell.length_c   1.000
_cell.angle_alpha   90.00
_cell.angle_beta   90.00
_cell.angle_gamma   90.00
#
_symmetry.space_group_name_H-M   'P 1'
#
loop_
_entity.id
_entity.type
_entity.pdbx_description
1 polymer ?
#
loop_
_entity_poly.entity_id
_entity_poly.type
_entity_poly.pdbx_seq_one_letter_code
_entity_poly.pdbx_strand_id
1 'polypeptide(L)'
;LPPDALLGHRTRFNSIFRQTKEFYETATNLQYFKFLVSIPKLPTNPPNFLQASELESYQAPNAYLHGDNVSETDTPPDERSVAEESLIDVVETGLQNSTNHVDSKDTIIEALRRDVEDARYHNERLMNEARARIEQYEKRLLQAQQENDHYKQTLDEVKGEVDRLRELTVAKGQQTVNETRLLEIEQKAQSSELNYQKMKSAYTNLRQEHIEVLTKLSEVQKELTSCQTEKQRDLDFSHYTLHDTKKEEMESQVRILELEDKLVRERTHLAQLRKQHYQLAQIVENNNDSADK
;
A
#
# COMPACT_ATOMS: atom_id res chain seq x y z
N LEU A 1 -32.19 -11.82 -7.55
CA LEU A 1 -31.27 -11.58 -6.41
C LEU A 1 -30.03 -10.88 -6.96
N PRO A 2 -29.46 -9.87 -6.27
CA PRO A 2 -28.17 -9.29 -6.65
C PRO A 2 -27.11 -10.41 -6.74
N PRO A 3 -26.20 -10.38 -7.72
CA PRO A 3 -25.18 -11.43 -7.90
C PRO A 3 -24.27 -11.59 -6.67
N ASP A 4 -24.22 -10.55 -5.84
CA ASP A 4 -23.37 -10.44 -4.66
C ASP A 4 -24.05 -10.86 -3.35
N ALA A 5 -25.36 -11.12 -3.35
CA ALA A 5 -26.12 -11.47 -2.14
C ALA A 5 -25.65 -12.79 -1.48
N LEU A 6 -25.00 -13.67 -2.25
CA LEU A 6 -24.49 -14.97 -1.79
C LEU A 6 -22.96 -15.02 -1.70
N LEU A 7 -22.24 -13.92 -1.95
CA LEU A 7 -20.78 -13.90 -1.93
C LEU A 7 -20.24 -14.31 -0.55
N GLY A 8 -20.78 -13.75 0.53
CA GLY A 8 -20.37 -14.12 1.90
C GLY A 8 -20.58 -15.60 2.21
N HIS A 9 -21.65 -16.21 1.70
CA HIS A 9 -21.91 -17.65 1.87
C HIS A 9 -20.89 -18.49 1.11
N ARG A 10 -20.56 -18.11 -0.13
CA ARG A 10 -19.52 -18.78 -0.93
C ARG A 10 -18.15 -18.67 -0.25
N THR A 11 -17.78 -17.51 0.28
CA THR A 11 -16.51 -17.33 0.97
C THR A 11 -16.40 -18.21 2.21
N ARG A 12 -17.45 -18.23 3.04
CA ARG A 12 -17.50 -19.10 4.23
C ARG A 12 -17.45 -20.58 3.87
N PHE A 13 -18.21 -21.01 2.86
CA PHE A 13 -18.19 -22.39 2.39
C PHE A 13 -16.80 -22.78 1.89
N ASN A 14 -16.13 -21.95 1.08
CA ASN A 14 -14.79 -22.23 0.56
C ASN A 14 -13.76 -22.42 1.68
N SER A 15 -13.86 -21.63 2.76
CA SER A 15 -13.02 -21.80 3.94
C SER A 15 -13.25 -23.17 4.61
N ILE A 16 -14.51 -23.54 4.85
CA ILE A 16 -14.88 -24.81 5.47
C ILE A 16 -14.49 -25.99 4.56
N PHE A 17 -14.68 -25.87 3.26
CA PHE A 17 -14.33 -26.91 2.29
C PHE A 17 -12.83 -27.22 2.32
N ARG A 18 -11.96 -26.20 2.36
CA ARG A 18 -10.51 -26.41 2.46
C ARG A 18 -10.11 -27.11 3.76
N GLN A 19 -10.64 -26.65 4.89
CA GLN A 19 -10.38 -27.26 6.20
C GLN A 19 -10.87 -28.71 6.26
N THR A 20 -12.06 -28.97 5.70
CA THR A 20 -12.64 -30.32 5.65
C THR A 20 -11.81 -31.22 4.73
N LYS A 21 -11.35 -30.71 3.58
CA LYS A 21 -10.48 -31.45 2.67
C LYS A 21 -9.17 -31.87 3.34
N GLU A 22 -8.51 -30.94 4.01
CA GLU A 22 -7.29 -31.19 4.77
C GLU A 22 -7.51 -32.23 5.88
N PHE A 23 -8.64 -32.17 6.57
CA PHE A 23 -9.01 -33.18 7.57
C PHE A 23 -9.15 -34.59 6.95
N TYR A 24 -9.87 -34.73 5.83
CA TYR A 24 -10.05 -36.02 5.15
C TYR A 24 -8.73 -36.58 4.61
N GLU A 25 -7.87 -35.73 4.03
CA GLU A 25 -6.54 -36.12 3.54
C GLU A 25 -5.64 -36.58 4.68
N THR A 26 -5.64 -35.86 5.80
CA THR A 26 -4.88 -36.24 7.00
C THR A 26 -5.37 -37.57 7.56
N ALA A 27 -6.69 -37.74 7.67
CA ALA A 27 -7.29 -38.97 8.19
C ALA A 27 -7.04 -40.17 7.28
N THR A 28 -7.01 -39.99 5.96
CA THR A 28 -6.71 -41.05 4.98
C THR A 28 -5.27 -41.57 5.10
N ASN A 29 -4.34 -40.71 5.53
CA ASN A 29 -2.94 -41.09 5.72
C ASN A 29 -2.67 -41.85 7.03
N LEU A 30 -3.67 -41.96 7.92
CA LEU A 30 -3.53 -42.71 9.16
C LEU A 30 -3.77 -44.21 8.90
N GLN A 31 -2.74 -45.00 9.17
CA GLN A 31 -2.74 -46.45 8.91
C GLN A 31 -3.88 -47.20 9.62
N TYR A 32 -4.28 -46.74 10.81
CA TYR A 32 -5.39 -47.32 11.58
C TYR A 32 -6.73 -47.25 10.84
N PHE A 33 -7.03 -46.14 10.19
CA PHE A 33 -8.32 -45.96 9.52
C PHE A 33 -8.42 -46.74 8.21
N LYS A 34 -7.29 -47.07 7.57
CA LYS A 34 -7.23 -47.79 6.30
C LYS A 34 -8.02 -49.11 6.30
N PHE A 35 -8.10 -49.78 7.44
CA PHE A 35 -8.76 -51.08 7.59
C PHE A 35 -10.11 -51.00 8.31
N LEU A 36 -10.41 -49.88 8.97
CA LEU A 36 -11.63 -49.71 9.76
C LEU A 36 -12.72 -48.92 9.03
N VAL A 37 -12.32 -47.91 8.26
CA VAL A 37 -13.26 -47.02 7.57
C VAL A 37 -12.72 -46.61 6.20
N SER A 38 -13.57 -46.77 5.18
CA SER A 38 -13.30 -46.23 3.85
C SER A 38 -13.63 -44.74 3.85
N ILE A 39 -12.58 -43.92 3.89
CA ILE A 39 -12.68 -42.46 3.84
C ILE A 39 -12.75 -42.01 2.37
N PRO A 40 -13.84 -41.37 1.94
CA PRO A 40 -13.99 -40.94 0.56
C PRO A 40 -13.11 -39.72 0.24
N LYS A 41 -12.61 -39.64 -0.99
CA LYS A 41 -11.80 -38.49 -1.43
C LYS A 41 -12.70 -37.34 -1.86
N LEU A 42 -12.43 -36.16 -1.32
CA LEU A 42 -13.11 -34.93 -1.75
C LEU A 42 -12.56 -34.44 -3.10
N PRO A 43 -13.39 -33.81 -3.95
CA PRO A 43 -12.94 -33.23 -5.21
C PRO A 43 -11.81 -32.22 -5.03
N THR A 44 -10.93 -32.10 -6.03
CA THR A 44 -9.79 -31.17 -5.98
C THR A 44 -10.24 -29.72 -5.79
N ASN A 45 -11.34 -29.34 -6.43
CA ASN A 45 -11.90 -28.00 -6.44
C ASN A 45 -13.28 -27.96 -5.74
N PRO A 46 -13.62 -26.86 -5.05
CA PRO A 46 -14.93 -26.67 -4.46
C PRO A 46 -16.02 -26.58 -5.54
N PRO A 47 -17.27 -27.01 -5.24
CA PRO A 47 -18.40 -26.91 -6.18
C PRO A 47 -18.65 -25.47 -6.65
N ASN A 48 -18.98 -25.28 -7.93
CA ASN A 48 -19.28 -23.97 -8.46
C ASN A 48 -20.77 -23.62 -8.30
N PHE A 49 -21.11 -22.93 -7.21
CA PHE A 49 -22.48 -22.46 -6.92
C PHE A 49 -23.02 -21.39 -7.88
N LEU A 50 -22.31 -21.05 -8.96
CA LEU A 50 -22.79 -20.18 -10.03
C LEU A 50 -23.38 -20.97 -11.22
N GLN A 51 -23.11 -22.27 -11.32
CA GLN A 51 -23.58 -23.09 -12.43
C GLN A 51 -24.67 -24.04 -11.95
N ALA A 52 -25.91 -23.82 -12.43
CA ALA A 52 -27.06 -24.63 -12.04
C ALA A 52 -26.90 -26.11 -12.41
N SER A 53 -26.21 -26.41 -13.50
CA SER A 53 -25.89 -27.77 -13.95
C SER A 53 -24.96 -28.54 -13.00
N GLU A 54 -24.15 -27.84 -12.18
CA GLU A 54 -23.27 -28.48 -11.20
C GLU A 54 -23.97 -28.75 -9.85
N LEU A 55 -25.13 -28.13 -9.60
CA LEU A 55 -25.91 -28.38 -8.38
C LEU A 55 -26.58 -29.75 -8.40
N GLU A 56 -26.97 -30.23 -9.58
CA GLU A 56 -27.62 -31.52 -9.76
C GLU A 56 -26.63 -32.68 -9.82
N SER A 57 -25.35 -32.42 -10.11
CA SER A 57 -24.30 -33.45 -10.20
C SER A 57 -23.54 -33.67 -8.89
N TYR A 58 -23.74 -32.84 -7.88
CA TYR A 58 -23.04 -32.96 -6.59
C TYR A 58 -23.62 -34.11 -5.75
N GLN A 59 -22.84 -35.16 -5.56
CA GLN A 59 -23.14 -36.25 -4.63
C GLN A 59 -22.26 -36.13 -3.37
N ALA A 60 -22.89 -36.11 -2.20
CA ALA A 60 -22.19 -36.11 -0.94
C ALA A 60 -21.40 -37.43 -0.77
N PRO A 61 -20.08 -37.37 -0.58
CA PRO A 61 -19.29 -38.57 -0.37
C PRO A 61 -19.57 -39.17 1.02
N ASN A 62 -19.96 -40.44 1.08
CA ASN A 62 -20.24 -41.15 2.32
C ASN A 62 -19.05 -42.02 2.73
N ALA A 63 -18.72 -42.01 4.02
CA ALA A 63 -17.75 -42.92 4.61
C ALA A 63 -18.43 -44.25 4.97
N TYR A 64 -17.75 -45.36 4.73
CA TYR A 64 -18.25 -46.70 5.03
C TYR A 64 -17.38 -47.37 6.08
N LEU A 65 -17.99 -47.85 7.16
CA LEU A 65 -17.31 -48.69 8.13
C LEU A 65 -17.17 -50.10 7.55
N HIS A 66 -15.97 -50.65 7.61
CA HIS A 66 -15.77 -52.07 7.37
C HIS A 66 -16.30 -52.79 8.63
N GLY A 67 -17.42 -53.51 8.50
CA GLY A 67 -18.17 -54.07 9.65
C GLY A 67 -17.35 -55.01 10.55
N ASP A 68 -17.90 -55.30 11.75
CA ASP A 68 -17.37 -55.97 12.97
C ASP A 68 -16.48 -57.25 12.86
N ASN A 69 -15.94 -57.59 11.69
CA ASN A 69 -15.06 -58.74 11.47
C ASN A 69 -13.57 -58.37 11.31
N VAL A 70 -13.13 -57.24 11.84
CA VAL A 70 -11.68 -56.94 11.97
C VAL A 70 -11.12 -57.75 13.14
N SER A 71 -10.83 -59.03 12.88
CA SER A 71 -9.97 -59.86 13.71
C SER A 71 -8.57 -59.23 13.75
N GLU A 72 -7.88 -59.29 14.90
CA GLU A 72 -6.53 -58.73 15.15
C GLU A 72 -5.45 -59.18 14.14
N THR A 73 -5.78 -60.11 13.24
CA THR A 73 -4.94 -60.74 12.23
C THR A 73 -4.67 -59.92 10.96
N ASP A 74 -5.35 -58.78 10.74
CA ASP A 74 -5.18 -57.95 9.51
C ASP A 74 -4.21 -56.75 9.67
N THR A 75 -3.48 -56.71 10.79
CA THR A 75 -2.30 -55.86 10.94
C THR A 75 -1.11 -56.55 10.22
N PRO A 76 -0.25 -55.86 9.46
CA PRO A 76 0.84 -56.51 8.73
C PRO A 76 1.67 -57.38 9.70
N PRO A 77 1.99 -58.64 9.35
CA PRO A 77 2.76 -59.50 10.23
C PRO A 77 4.18 -58.92 10.35
N ASP A 78 4.56 -58.55 11.58
CA ASP A 78 5.97 -58.45 11.92
C ASP A 78 6.56 -59.85 11.74
N GLU A 79 7.54 -59.97 10.86
CA GLU A 79 8.25 -61.23 10.61
C GLU A 79 9.03 -61.62 11.87
N ARG A 80 8.38 -62.41 12.73
CA ARG A 80 8.89 -63.54 13.54
C ARG A 80 8.04 -63.68 14.81
N SER A 81 6.91 -64.37 14.68
CA SER A 81 6.31 -65.04 15.84
C SER A 81 6.63 -66.52 15.75
N VAL A 82 7.53 -66.94 16.63
CA VAL A 82 8.00 -68.31 16.82
C VAL A 82 7.10 -68.94 17.87
N ALA A 83 6.24 -69.87 17.49
CA ALA A 83 5.64 -70.84 18.42
C ALA A 83 4.87 -71.90 17.61
N GLU A 84 5.39 -73.12 17.59
CA GLU A 84 4.72 -74.28 18.22
C GLU A 84 5.52 -75.55 17.89
N GLU A 85 6.25 -76.04 18.89
CA GLU A 85 6.82 -77.38 18.93
C GLU A 85 5.67 -78.40 19.01
N SER A 86 5.67 -79.35 18.07
CA SER A 86 4.89 -80.57 18.13
C SER A 86 5.58 -81.56 19.07
N LEU A 87 5.03 -81.75 20.26
CA LEU A 87 5.42 -82.78 21.22
C LEU A 87 4.70 -84.09 20.88
N ILE A 88 5.42 -85.10 20.41
CA ILE A 88 4.90 -86.48 20.26
C ILE A 88 5.84 -87.47 20.95
N ASP A 89 5.31 -87.98 22.06
CA ASP A 89 5.41 -89.28 22.75
C ASP A 89 6.69 -90.13 22.71
N VAL A 90 7.19 -90.39 23.92
CA VAL A 90 8.30 -91.29 24.26
C VAL A 90 7.74 -92.70 24.43
N VAL A 91 8.09 -93.63 23.52
CA VAL A 91 7.84 -95.07 23.72
C VAL A 91 9.02 -95.69 24.47
N GLU A 92 8.79 -95.92 25.76
CA GLU A 92 9.63 -96.71 26.65
C GLU A 92 9.46 -98.21 26.30
N THR A 93 10.51 -98.87 25.81
CA THR A 93 10.54 -100.34 25.67
C THR A 93 11.69 -100.90 26.51
N GLY A 94 11.32 -101.79 27.42
CA GLY A 94 12.17 -102.28 28.51
C GLY A 94 13.30 -103.24 28.10
N LEU A 95 14.31 -103.21 28.98
CA LEU A 95 15.30 -104.23 29.38
C LEU A 95 15.66 -105.34 28.38
N GLN A 96 16.96 -105.47 28.07
CA GLN A 96 17.83 -106.53 28.64
C GLN A 96 19.29 -106.45 28.17
N ASN A 97 20.17 -106.96 29.05
CA ASN A 97 21.54 -107.50 28.86
C ASN A 97 22.79 -106.66 29.16
N SER A 98 23.34 -106.98 30.32
CA SER A 98 24.72 -106.80 30.77
C SER A 98 25.71 -107.54 29.85
N THR A 99 26.46 -106.75 29.08
CA THR A 99 27.94 -106.76 28.92
C THR A 99 28.37 -105.82 27.77
N ASN A 100 27.42 -105.34 26.95
CA ASN A 100 27.59 -104.28 25.93
C ASN A 100 26.96 -102.93 26.35
N HIS A 101 26.51 -102.82 27.61
CA HIS A 101 25.76 -101.68 28.16
C HIS A 101 26.62 -100.43 28.38
N VAL A 102 27.93 -100.60 28.53
CA VAL A 102 28.87 -99.48 28.68
C VAL A 102 29.05 -98.79 27.32
N ASP A 103 29.33 -99.56 26.26
CA ASP A 103 29.47 -99.04 24.89
C ASP A 103 28.18 -98.39 24.34
N SER A 104 27.00 -98.94 24.68
CA SER A 104 25.71 -98.32 24.29
C SER A 104 25.42 -97.02 25.03
N LYS A 105 25.89 -96.88 26.27
CA LYS A 105 25.77 -95.62 27.01
C LYS A 105 26.79 -94.59 26.53
N ASP A 106 27.99 -95.03 26.21
CA ASP A 106 29.06 -94.17 25.70
C ASP A 106 28.70 -93.61 24.31
N THR A 107 28.09 -94.41 23.43
CA THR A 107 27.57 -93.91 22.14
C THR A 107 26.43 -92.90 22.30
N ILE A 108 25.53 -93.09 23.28
CA ILE A 108 24.47 -92.11 23.60
C ILE A 108 25.07 -90.84 24.20
N ILE A 109 26.07 -90.95 25.08
CA ILE A 109 26.78 -89.79 25.65
C ILE A 109 27.49 -88.99 24.55
N GLU A 110 28.13 -89.66 23.58
CA GLU A 110 28.76 -89.00 22.43
C GLU A 110 27.73 -88.30 21.53
N ALA A 111 26.58 -88.93 21.26
CA ALA A 111 25.49 -88.32 20.51
C ALA A 111 24.94 -87.08 21.21
N LEU A 112 24.63 -87.16 22.51
CA LEU A 112 24.16 -86.02 23.29
C LEU A 112 25.20 -84.89 23.37
N ARG A 113 26.50 -85.22 23.45
CA ARG A 113 27.57 -84.21 23.40
C ARG A 113 27.60 -83.49 22.05
N ARG A 114 27.38 -84.22 20.96
CA ARG A 114 27.29 -83.64 19.61
C ARG A 114 26.07 -82.75 19.46
N ASP A 115 24.91 -83.20 19.92
CA ASP A 115 23.67 -82.40 19.88
C ASP A 115 23.79 -81.12 20.70
N VAL A 116 24.45 -81.17 21.86
CA VAL A 116 24.76 -79.99 22.68
C VAL A 116 25.69 -79.03 21.92
N GLU A 117 26.70 -79.55 21.22
CA GLU A 117 27.61 -78.72 20.43
C GLU A 117 26.92 -78.09 19.21
N ASP A 118 26.08 -78.85 18.50
CA ASP A 118 25.28 -78.37 17.37
C ASP A 118 24.26 -77.31 17.82
N ALA A 119 23.61 -77.52 18.98
CA ALA A 119 22.71 -76.55 19.58
C ALA A 119 23.43 -75.27 20.01
N ARG A 120 24.66 -75.38 20.55
CA ARG A 120 25.50 -74.22 20.87
C ARG A 120 25.85 -73.42 19.62
N TYR A 121 26.29 -74.10 18.57
CA TYR A 121 26.61 -73.47 17.28
C TYR A 121 25.39 -72.78 16.66
N HIS A 122 24.22 -73.44 16.68
CA HIS A 122 22.98 -72.84 16.17
C HIS A 122 22.58 -71.58 16.94
N ASN A 123 22.65 -71.64 18.27
CA ASN A 123 22.38 -70.48 19.13
C ASN A 123 23.36 -69.33 18.86
N GLU A 124 24.65 -69.62 18.73
CA GLU A 124 25.66 -68.60 18.41
C GLU A 124 25.39 -67.95 17.06
N ARG A 125 25.03 -68.74 16.04
CA ARG A 125 24.65 -68.23 14.72
C ARG A 125 23.42 -67.32 14.79
N LEU A 126 22.39 -67.72 15.52
CA LEU A 126 21.17 -66.92 15.70
C LEU A 126 21.46 -65.60 16.45
N MET A 127 22.29 -65.65 17.49
CA MET A 127 22.71 -64.47 18.23
C MET A 127 23.52 -63.50 17.36
N ASN A 128 24.39 -64.01 16.49
CA ASN A 128 25.15 -63.18 15.55
C ASN A 128 24.25 -62.54 14.49
N GLU A 129 23.25 -63.27 13.97
CA GLU A 129 22.25 -62.70 13.05
C GLU A 129 21.43 -61.59 13.73
N ALA A 130 20.96 -61.82 14.97
CA ALA A 130 20.24 -60.83 15.75
C ALA A 130 21.08 -59.56 15.99
N ARG A 131 22.36 -59.72 16.36
CA ARG A 131 23.31 -58.61 16.53
C ARG A 131 23.49 -57.82 15.23
N ALA A 132 23.69 -58.49 14.10
CA ALA A 132 23.84 -57.82 12.81
C ALA A 132 22.59 -57.03 12.42
N ARG A 133 21.39 -57.58 12.72
CA ARG A 133 20.12 -56.89 12.46
C ARG A 133 19.93 -55.65 13.33
N ILE A 134 20.28 -55.75 14.63
CA ILE A 134 20.26 -54.61 15.55
C ILE A 134 21.20 -53.51 15.05
N GLU A 135 22.44 -53.85 14.69
CA GLU A 135 23.41 -52.89 14.16
C GLU A 135 22.90 -52.20 12.89
N GLN A 136 22.22 -52.94 12.01
CA GLN A 136 21.60 -52.35 10.81
C GLN A 136 20.48 -51.36 11.17
N TYR A 137 19.62 -51.68 12.13
CA TYR A 137 18.57 -50.78 12.58
C TYR A 137 19.13 -49.54 13.27
N GLU A 138 20.17 -49.69 14.10
CA GLU A 138 20.87 -48.58 14.73
C GLU A 138 21.47 -47.61 13.70
N LYS A 139 22.13 -48.15 12.65
CA LYS A 139 22.65 -47.33 11.55
C LYS A 139 21.55 -46.59 10.81
N ARG A 140 20.42 -47.24 10.53
CA ARG A 140 19.29 -46.62 9.83
C ARG A 140 18.59 -45.55 10.69
N LEU A 141 18.47 -45.79 12.00
CA LEU A 141 17.94 -44.82 12.95
C LEU A 141 18.85 -43.58 13.02
N LEU A 142 20.17 -43.77 13.10
CA LEU A 142 21.13 -42.69 13.13
C LEU A 142 21.09 -41.85 11.84
N GLN A 143 21.01 -42.51 10.68
CA GLN A 143 20.86 -41.80 9.40
C GLN A 143 19.57 -40.97 9.37
N ALA A 144 18.44 -41.54 9.76
CA ALA A 144 17.16 -40.82 9.81
C ALA A 144 17.18 -39.65 10.80
N GLN A 145 17.92 -39.78 11.93
CA GLN A 145 18.12 -38.68 12.88
C GLN A 145 18.94 -37.55 12.26
N GLN A 146 20.06 -37.86 11.59
CA GLN A 146 20.89 -36.87 10.91
C GLN A 146 20.13 -36.13 9.81
N GLU A 147 19.32 -36.85 9.02
CA GLU A 147 18.46 -36.25 7.98
C GLU A 147 17.42 -35.31 8.61
N ASN A 148 16.77 -35.72 9.71
CA ASN A 148 15.82 -34.86 10.42
C ASN A 148 16.49 -33.58 10.98
N ASP A 149 17.68 -33.70 11.55
CA ASP A 149 18.40 -32.55 12.08
C ASP A 149 18.84 -31.59 10.96
N HIS A 150 19.25 -32.13 9.80
CA HIS A 150 19.51 -31.34 8.62
C HIS A 150 18.25 -30.60 8.13
N TYR A 151 17.10 -31.29 8.03
CA TYR A 151 15.84 -30.65 7.64
C TYR A 151 15.39 -29.56 8.62
N LYS A 152 15.57 -29.76 9.93
CA LYS A 152 15.28 -28.74 10.94
C LYS A 152 16.15 -27.50 10.74
N GLN A 153 17.44 -27.69 10.53
CA GLN A 153 18.36 -26.58 10.29
C GLN A 153 17.94 -25.78 9.04
N THR A 154 17.70 -26.46 7.91
CA THR A 154 17.24 -25.78 6.68
C THR A 154 15.90 -25.08 6.88
N LEU A 155 14.98 -25.69 7.62
CA LEU A 155 13.69 -25.07 7.93
C LEU A 155 13.86 -23.78 8.75
N ASP A 156 14.76 -23.78 9.73
CA ASP A 156 15.03 -22.60 10.55
C ASP A 156 15.74 -21.48 9.76
N GLU A 157 16.65 -21.84 8.85
CA GLU A 157 17.26 -20.90 7.91
C GLU A 157 16.21 -20.24 6.99
N VAL A 158 15.32 -21.05 6.40
CA VAL A 158 14.24 -20.55 5.53
C VAL A 158 13.25 -19.69 6.29
N LYS A 159 12.87 -20.08 7.52
CA LYS A 159 12.01 -19.26 8.39
C LYS A 159 12.66 -17.91 8.69
N GLY A 160 13.94 -17.91 9.06
CA GLY A 160 14.69 -16.69 9.30
C GLY A 160 14.71 -15.76 8.08
N GLU A 161 14.85 -16.32 6.87
CA GLU A 161 14.80 -15.53 5.65
C GLU A 161 13.40 -14.97 5.35
N VAL A 162 12.35 -15.77 5.59
CA VAL A 162 10.96 -15.29 5.46
C VAL A 162 10.68 -14.13 6.41
N ASP A 163 11.16 -14.19 7.65
CA ASP A 163 10.97 -13.12 8.62
C ASP A 163 11.72 -11.85 8.21
N ARG A 164 12.97 -11.95 7.74
CA ARG A 164 13.73 -10.81 7.19
C ARG A 164 13.02 -10.18 5.98
N LEU A 165 12.49 -10.98 5.07
CA LEU A 165 11.76 -10.48 3.89
C LEU A 165 10.45 -9.76 4.29
N ARG A 166 9.76 -10.26 5.33
CA ARG A 166 8.59 -9.59 5.90
C ARG A 166 8.96 -8.25 6.51
N GLU A 167 10.02 -8.19 7.31
CA GLU A 167 10.53 -6.94 7.89
C GLU A 167 10.90 -5.92 6.80
N LEU A 168 11.61 -6.36 5.76
CA LEU A 168 11.98 -5.50 4.63
C LEU A 168 10.74 -4.96 3.89
N THR A 169 9.72 -5.79 3.71
CA THR A 169 8.47 -5.39 3.07
C THR A 169 7.74 -4.33 3.89
N VAL A 170 7.69 -4.50 5.22
CA VAL A 170 7.11 -3.51 6.14
C VAL A 170 7.92 -2.21 6.13
N ALA A 171 9.25 -2.29 6.20
CA ALA A 171 10.13 -1.13 6.15
C ALA A 171 9.98 -0.35 4.83
N LYS A 172 9.90 -1.06 3.70
CA LYS A 172 9.65 -0.45 2.38
C LYS A 172 8.29 0.23 2.32
N GLY A 173 7.24 -0.39 2.87
CA GLY A 173 5.92 0.23 2.98
C GLY A 173 5.92 1.49 3.84
N GLN A 174 6.66 1.49 4.96
CA GLN A 174 6.79 2.69 5.79
C GLN A 174 7.59 3.79 5.08
N GLN A 175 8.62 3.43 4.31
CA GLN A 175 9.41 4.38 3.53
C GLN A 175 8.55 5.08 2.47
N THR A 176 7.71 4.36 1.72
CA THR A 176 6.83 4.97 0.72
C THR A 176 5.79 5.91 1.35
N VAL A 177 5.25 5.55 2.52
CA VAL A 177 4.35 6.42 3.30
C VAL A 177 5.08 7.68 3.78
N ASN A 178 6.33 7.56 4.25
CA ASN A 178 7.12 8.71 4.67
C ASN A 178 7.47 9.63 3.48
N GLU A 179 7.81 9.05 2.34
CA GLU A 179 8.13 9.78 1.11
C GLU A 179 6.93 10.57 0.58
N THR A 180 5.75 9.94 0.54
CA THR A 180 4.50 10.62 0.15
C THR A 180 4.16 11.77 1.10
N ARG A 181 4.27 11.56 2.42
CA ARG A 181 4.07 12.61 3.42
C ARG A 181 5.07 13.77 3.27
N LEU A 182 6.32 13.48 2.91
CA LEU A 182 7.33 14.51 2.68
C LEU A 182 6.98 15.38 1.46
N LEU A 183 6.54 14.75 0.36
CA LEU A 183 6.11 15.46 -0.84
C LEU A 183 4.90 16.38 -0.58
N GLU A 184 3.93 15.94 0.23
CA GLU A 184 2.78 16.77 0.62
C GLU A 184 3.21 18.01 1.43
N ILE A 185 4.14 17.83 2.38
CA ILE A 185 4.68 18.93 3.17
C ILE A 185 5.45 19.91 2.27
N GLU A 186 6.26 19.41 1.34
CA GLU A 186 7.00 20.22 0.38
C GLU A 186 6.05 21.03 -0.52
N GLN A 187 5.01 20.39 -1.07
CA GLN A 187 4.01 21.08 -1.89
C GLN A 187 3.31 22.20 -1.11
N LYS A 188 2.95 21.94 0.16
CA LYS A 188 2.36 22.94 1.03
C LYS A 188 3.33 24.10 1.32
N ALA A 189 4.61 23.80 1.53
CA ALA A 189 5.64 24.82 1.73
C ALA A 189 5.82 25.68 0.46
N GLN A 190 5.86 25.08 -0.73
CA GLN A 190 5.92 25.82 -2.00
C GLN A 190 4.70 26.72 -2.21
N SER A 191 3.50 26.23 -1.91
CA SER A 191 2.27 27.04 -2.00
C SER A 191 2.30 28.23 -1.02
N SER A 192 2.76 27.99 0.21
CA SER A 192 2.94 29.04 1.23
C SER A 192 3.98 30.09 0.78
N GLU A 193 5.10 29.66 0.21
CA GLU A 193 6.14 30.56 -0.32
C GLU A 193 5.58 31.42 -1.47
N LEU A 194 4.83 30.83 -2.41
CA LEU A 194 4.19 31.59 -3.48
C LEU A 194 3.23 32.65 -2.92
N ASN A 195 2.45 32.30 -1.89
CA ASN A 195 1.54 33.25 -1.25
C ASN A 195 2.30 34.38 -0.54
N TYR A 196 3.40 34.05 0.14
CA TYR A 196 4.28 35.03 0.75
C TYR A 196 4.88 35.99 -0.30
N GLN A 197 5.36 35.48 -1.44
CA GLN A 197 5.90 36.33 -2.52
C GLN A 197 4.85 37.28 -3.10
N LYS A 198 3.60 36.82 -3.29
CA LYS A 198 2.48 37.67 -3.71
C LYS A 198 2.21 38.78 -2.69
N MET A 199 2.14 38.43 -1.40
CA MET A 199 1.93 39.40 -0.33
C MET A 199 3.08 40.41 -0.25
N LYS A 200 4.32 39.94 -0.34
CA LYS A 200 5.51 40.78 -0.37
C LYS A 200 5.46 41.76 -1.53
N SER A 201 5.11 41.29 -2.74
CA SER A 201 4.95 42.14 -3.92
C SER A 201 3.87 43.20 -3.72
N ALA A 202 2.69 42.82 -3.20
CA ALA A 202 1.61 43.76 -2.90
C ALA A 202 2.04 44.82 -1.88
N TYR A 203 2.75 44.42 -0.81
CA TYR A 203 3.28 45.34 0.18
C TYR A 203 4.33 46.30 -0.41
N THR A 204 5.25 45.81 -1.24
CA THR A 204 6.22 46.67 -1.92
C THR A 204 5.56 47.67 -2.86
N ASN A 205 4.51 47.26 -3.59
CA ASN A 205 3.75 48.15 -4.47
C ASN A 205 3.02 49.23 -3.66
N LEU A 206 2.31 48.84 -2.60
CA LEU A 206 1.62 49.80 -1.74
C LEU A 206 2.58 50.79 -1.09
N ARG A 207 3.75 50.33 -0.63
CA ARG A 207 4.80 51.19 -0.10
C ARG A 207 5.30 52.17 -1.16
N GLN A 208 5.50 51.71 -2.40
CA GLN A 208 5.95 52.54 -3.51
C GLN A 208 4.89 53.61 -3.86
N GLU A 209 3.62 53.23 -3.97
CA GLU A 209 2.52 54.17 -4.18
C GLU A 209 2.44 55.21 -3.07
N HIS A 210 2.62 54.79 -1.81
CA HIS A 210 2.63 55.71 -0.67
C HIS A 210 3.78 56.73 -0.77
N ILE A 211 4.99 56.29 -1.16
CA ILE A 211 6.13 57.19 -1.39
C ILE A 211 5.83 58.16 -2.55
N GLU A 212 5.22 57.68 -3.63
CA GLU A 212 4.85 58.51 -4.77
C GLU A 212 3.80 59.57 -4.41
N VAL A 213 2.79 59.20 -3.63
CA VAL A 213 1.77 60.14 -3.14
C VAL A 213 2.40 61.20 -2.24
N LEU A 214 3.30 60.81 -1.31
CA LEU A 214 4.02 61.76 -0.47
C LEU A 214 4.89 62.73 -1.30
N THR A 215 5.56 62.22 -2.32
CA THR A 215 6.40 63.03 -3.23
C THR A 215 5.54 64.03 -3.99
N LYS A 216 4.42 63.58 -4.59
CA LYS A 216 3.46 64.46 -5.29
C LYS A 216 2.85 65.51 -4.37
N LEU A 217 2.50 65.12 -3.14
CA LEU A 217 1.97 66.06 -2.15
C LEU A 217 3.01 67.14 -1.81
N SER A 218 4.28 66.76 -1.63
CA SER A 218 5.38 67.70 -1.43
C SER A 218 5.60 68.62 -2.63
N GLU A 219 5.49 68.12 -3.86
CA GLU A 219 5.60 68.91 -5.09
C GLU A 219 4.47 69.94 -5.22
N VAL A 220 3.21 69.50 -5.05
CA VAL A 220 2.04 70.39 -5.08
C VAL A 220 2.13 71.45 -3.98
N GLN A 221 2.59 71.08 -2.78
CA GLN A 221 2.79 72.03 -1.70
C GLN A 221 3.87 73.06 -2.04
N LYS A 222 4.96 72.64 -2.69
CA LYS A 222 6.01 73.55 -3.19
C LYS A 222 5.47 74.50 -4.26
N GLU A 223 4.72 74.00 -5.24
CA GLU A 223 4.07 74.81 -6.27
C GLU A 223 3.10 75.83 -5.67
N LEU A 224 2.28 75.41 -4.70
CA LEU A 224 1.35 76.29 -4.00
C LEU A 224 2.10 77.41 -3.26
N THR A 225 3.17 77.09 -2.54
CA THR A 225 4.00 78.11 -1.88
C THR A 225 4.66 79.04 -2.90
N SER A 226 5.16 78.52 -4.03
CA SER A 226 5.75 79.34 -5.10
C SER A 226 4.73 80.33 -5.65
N CYS A 227 3.53 79.86 -6.02
CA CYS A 227 2.47 80.72 -6.54
C CYS A 227 2.00 81.77 -5.52
N GLN A 228 1.94 81.41 -4.23
CA GLN A 228 1.65 82.37 -3.16
C GLN A 228 2.76 83.41 -3.02
N THR A 229 4.03 83.01 -3.07
CA THR A 229 5.16 83.95 -3.00
C THR A 229 5.26 84.85 -4.22
N GLU A 230 4.96 84.34 -5.42
CA GLU A 230 4.87 85.15 -6.64
C GLU A 230 3.75 86.18 -6.54
N LYS A 231 2.54 85.76 -6.12
CA LYS A 231 1.44 86.70 -5.87
C LYS A 231 1.76 87.74 -4.80
N GLN A 232 2.48 87.35 -3.75
CA GLN A 232 2.95 88.30 -2.72
C GLN A 232 4.01 89.26 -3.27
N ARG A 233 4.95 88.79 -4.12
CA ARG A 233 5.94 89.64 -4.77
C ARG A 233 5.33 90.61 -5.77
N ASP A 234 4.35 90.17 -6.56
CA ASP A 234 3.63 91.04 -7.51
C ASP A 234 2.88 92.18 -6.79
N LEU A 235 2.50 91.97 -5.53
CA LEU A 235 1.84 92.97 -4.68
C LEU A 235 2.81 93.65 -3.70
N ASP A 236 4.11 93.36 -3.80
CA ASP A 236 5.12 93.95 -2.93
C ASP A 236 5.67 95.25 -3.56
N PHE A 237 5.14 96.37 -3.07
CA PHE A 237 5.57 97.71 -3.50
C PHE A 237 6.65 98.32 -2.59
N SER A 238 7.18 97.56 -1.61
CA SER A 238 8.09 98.09 -0.60
C SER A 238 9.41 98.64 -1.13
N HIS A 239 9.83 98.21 -2.34
CA HIS A 239 11.05 98.69 -3.00
C HIS A 239 10.86 100.02 -3.77
N TYR A 240 9.62 100.45 -4.04
CA TYR A 240 9.39 101.68 -4.80
C TYR A 240 9.61 102.93 -3.93
N THR A 241 10.30 103.94 -4.50
CA THR A 241 10.29 105.27 -3.89
C THR A 241 8.96 105.97 -4.15
N LEU A 242 8.68 107.06 -3.43
CA LEU A 242 7.41 107.79 -3.55
C LEU A 242 7.10 108.23 -4.99
N HIS A 243 8.13 108.70 -5.70
CA HIS A 243 7.99 109.10 -7.11
C HIS A 243 7.68 107.90 -8.01
N ASP A 244 8.41 106.80 -7.85
CA ASP A 244 8.22 105.59 -8.67
C ASP A 244 6.84 104.98 -8.44
N THR A 245 6.35 105.01 -7.20
CA THR A 245 4.98 104.58 -6.85
C THR A 245 3.94 105.41 -7.60
N LYS A 246 4.09 106.74 -7.63
CA LYS A 246 3.12 107.62 -8.30
C LYS A 246 3.14 107.44 -9.82
N LYS A 247 4.33 107.18 -10.39
CA LYS A 247 4.49 106.88 -11.81
C LYS A 247 3.79 105.57 -12.17
N GLU A 248 4.04 104.49 -11.44
CA GLU A 248 3.38 103.19 -11.70
C GLU A 248 1.87 103.24 -11.47
N GLU A 249 1.38 103.99 -10.48
CA GLU A 249 -0.06 104.22 -10.30
C GLU A 249 -0.69 104.82 -11.57
N MET A 250 -0.07 105.85 -12.14
CA MET A 250 -0.57 106.53 -13.33
C MET A 250 -0.45 105.63 -14.58
N GLU A 251 0.66 104.93 -14.75
CA GLU A 251 0.84 103.95 -15.83
C GLU A 251 -0.18 102.81 -15.73
N SER A 252 -0.50 102.36 -14.52
CA SER A 252 -1.54 101.36 -14.27
C SER A 252 -2.95 101.86 -14.65
N GLN A 253 -3.28 103.11 -14.30
CA GLN A 253 -4.55 103.73 -14.72
C GLN A 253 -4.66 103.83 -16.25
N VAL A 254 -3.59 104.18 -16.95
CA VAL A 254 -3.57 104.19 -18.43
C VAL A 254 -3.81 102.79 -18.99
N ARG A 255 -3.12 101.78 -18.46
CA ARG A 255 -3.32 100.37 -18.88
C ARG A 255 -4.77 99.91 -18.69
N ILE A 256 -5.42 100.30 -17.59
CA ILE A 256 -6.85 100.01 -17.35
C ILE A 256 -7.71 100.60 -18.46
N LEU A 257 -7.55 101.89 -18.77
CA LEU A 257 -8.34 102.56 -19.81
C LEU A 257 -8.14 101.93 -21.19
N GLU A 258 -6.91 101.56 -21.54
CA GLU A 258 -6.63 100.88 -22.82
C GLU A 258 -7.31 99.50 -22.92
N LEU A 259 -7.35 98.75 -21.81
CA LEU A 259 -8.02 97.45 -21.76
C LEU A 259 -9.53 97.58 -21.84
N GLU A 260 -10.11 98.59 -21.17
CA GLU A 260 -11.52 98.90 -21.28
C GLU A 260 -11.92 99.26 -22.71
N ASP A 261 -11.12 100.08 -23.40
CA ASP A 261 -11.36 100.42 -24.81
C ASP A 261 -11.26 99.19 -25.73
N LYS A 262 -10.23 98.34 -25.55
CA LYS A 262 -10.12 97.07 -26.27
C LYS A 262 -11.32 96.15 -26.02
N LEU A 263 -11.78 96.05 -24.78
CA LEU A 263 -12.96 95.27 -24.41
C LEU A 263 -14.23 95.80 -25.08
N VAL A 264 -14.41 97.12 -25.11
CA VAL A 264 -15.52 97.77 -25.82
C VAL A 264 -15.47 97.44 -27.31
N ARG A 265 -14.30 97.57 -27.94
CA ARG A 265 -14.11 97.21 -29.36
C ARG A 265 -14.48 95.75 -29.63
N GLU A 266 -14.01 94.80 -28.83
CA GLU A 266 -14.38 93.39 -28.99
C GLU A 266 -15.88 93.14 -28.79
N ARG A 267 -16.50 93.81 -27.82
CA ARG A 267 -17.96 93.73 -27.64
C ARG A 267 -18.72 94.22 -28.87
N THR A 268 -18.28 95.31 -29.49
CA THR A 268 -18.90 95.82 -30.72
C THR A 268 -18.70 94.88 -31.90
N HIS A 269 -17.50 94.31 -32.04
CA HIS A 269 -17.18 93.33 -33.07
C HIS A 269 -18.03 92.05 -32.92
N LEU A 270 -18.14 91.52 -31.69
CA LEU A 270 -19.00 90.36 -31.40
C LEU A 270 -20.48 90.65 -31.70
N ALA A 271 -20.97 91.86 -31.40
CA ALA A 271 -22.34 92.25 -31.72
C ALA A 271 -22.60 92.29 -33.23
N GLN A 272 -21.64 92.80 -34.02
CA GLN A 272 -21.72 92.80 -35.48
C GLN A 272 -21.68 91.37 -36.04
N LEU A 273 -20.78 90.52 -35.53
CA LEU A 273 -20.67 89.13 -35.94
C LEU A 273 -21.97 88.36 -35.66
N ARG A 274 -22.58 88.58 -34.49
CA ARG A 274 -23.90 88.03 -34.15
C ARG A 274 -24.99 88.53 -35.11
N LYS A 275 -25.00 89.82 -35.47
CA LYS A 275 -25.95 90.37 -36.43
C LYS A 275 -25.81 89.71 -37.81
N GLN A 276 -24.58 89.55 -38.30
CA GLN A 276 -24.29 88.83 -39.56
C GLN A 276 -24.76 87.37 -39.48
N HIS A 277 -24.48 86.69 -38.37
CA HIS A 277 -24.94 85.32 -38.14
C HIS A 277 -26.47 85.19 -38.21
N TYR A 278 -27.21 86.12 -37.57
CA TYR A 278 -28.68 86.13 -37.66
C TYR A 278 -29.20 86.40 -39.07
N GLN A 279 -28.54 87.30 -39.82
CA GLN A 279 -28.92 87.58 -41.20
C GLN A 279 -28.69 86.37 -42.12
N LEU A 280 -27.55 85.71 -41.99
CA LEU A 280 -27.26 84.48 -42.74
C LEU A 280 -28.23 83.36 -42.38
N ALA A 281 -28.57 83.19 -41.10
CA ALA A 281 -29.59 82.22 -40.67
C ALA A 281 -30.96 82.48 -41.32
N GLN A 282 -31.42 83.74 -41.36
CA GLN A 282 -32.67 84.12 -42.04
C GLN A 282 -32.63 83.89 -43.55
N ILE A 283 -31.49 84.09 -44.20
CA ILE A 283 -31.33 83.80 -45.64
C ILE A 283 -31.41 82.30 -45.90
N VAL A 284 -30.79 81.48 -45.05
CA VAL A 284 -30.86 80.01 -45.14
C VAL A 284 -32.30 79.51 -44.93
N GLU A 285 -33.02 80.05 -43.95
CA GLU A 285 -34.44 79.73 -43.72
C GLU A 285 -35.30 80.12 -44.93
N ASN A 286 -35.16 81.34 -45.46
CA ASN A 286 -35.93 81.81 -46.62
C ASN A 286 -35.60 81.07 -47.93
N ASN A 287 -34.36 80.62 -48.11
CA ASN A 287 -33.95 79.84 -49.29
C ASN A 287 -34.46 78.38 -49.22
N ASN A 288 -34.62 77.81 -48.03
CA ASN A 288 -35.27 76.51 -47.87
C ASN A 288 -36.78 76.60 -48.15
N ASP A 289 -37.45 77.68 -47.74
CA ASP A 289 -38.89 77.88 -48.00
C ASP A 289 -39.24 78.21 -49.47
N SER A 290 -38.25 78.62 -50.27
CA SER A 290 -38.40 78.91 -51.70
C SER A 290 -37.96 77.78 -52.64
N ALA A 291 -37.34 76.72 -52.09
CA ALA A 291 -37.05 75.48 -52.83
C ALA A 291 -38.20 74.45 -52.77
N ASP A 292 -39.17 74.64 -51.87
CA ASP A 292 -40.33 73.75 -51.64
C ASP A 292 -41.68 74.30 -52.21
N LYS A 293 -41.62 75.25 -53.15
CA LYS A 293 -42.78 75.74 -53.94
C LYS A 293 -42.51 75.67 -55.43
#